data_AF-A0A3C0UDR3-F1
#
_entry.id   AF-A0A3C0UDR3-F1
#
_cell.length_a   1.000
_cell.length_b   1.000
_cell.length_c   1.000
_cell.angle_alpha   90.00
_cell.angle_beta   90.00
_cell.angle_gamma   90.00
#
_symmetry.space_group_name_H-M   'P 1'
#
loop_
_entity.id
_entity.type
_entity.pdbx_description
1 polymer ?
#
loop_
_entity_poly.entity_id
_entity_poly.type
_entity_poly.pdbx_seq_one_letter_code
_entity_poly.pdbx_strand_id
1 'polypeptide(L)'
;MTLITFLAPDTSMLDRARNLFQSQQINIQIKKGLLSEGVAVARSLIANGTEIIITRGGTASAIRNAGLEVIIVQIPITGFDIIRTVEKAKLHGHRIGAVSFPSILQGIDCLSPILGVEICCYPIHSEAEAEEQVLQAFHDGVDVVIGGFITAKVAKNNNFPYELIDSGVEGILQAAHEAERIAQARNLEKAKTSLFRAVLDYAYEGIVSVDSECRITFFNPIAERITGIKGSKATGKKITQVWPGLNLEQVMRTEKDDLGQILNINGVDVLCNKVAIVVNNRSVGAVATFQDVTQIQKMEARVRHRFYASGHVAHLRFTNIIGVSDQLRQTVEIAKEYALTRSSILILGETGTGKEVFAQSIHNYSDRQKGPFVAINCAALPSH
;
A
#
# COMPACT_ATOMS: atom_id res chain seq x y z
N MET A 1 7.56 -8.93 -8.10
CA MET A 1 7.84 -7.75 -8.94
C MET A 1 6.79 -7.73 -10.03
N THR A 2 6.10 -6.61 -10.23
CA THR A 2 5.10 -6.48 -11.30
C THR A 2 5.71 -6.77 -12.67
N LEU A 3 5.12 -7.74 -13.39
CA LEU A 3 5.59 -8.16 -14.71
C LEU A 3 4.98 -7.29 -15.80
N ILE A 4 5.83 -6.68 -16.62
CA ILE A 4 5.47 -5.80 -17.74
C ILE A 4 5.80 -6.53 -19.06
N THR A 5 4.85 -6.55 -19.99
CA THR A 5 5.04 -7.11 -21.33
C THR A 5 4.73 -6.09 -22.42
N PHE A 6 5.67 -5.88 -23.33
CA PHE A 6 5.50 -5.15 -24.57
C PHE A 6 4.96 -6.07 -25.67
N LEU A 7 3.78 -5.75 -26.18
CA LEU A 7 3.09 -6.51 -27.23
C LEU A 7 3.14 -5.74 -28.55
N ALA A 8 4.05 -6.18 -29.43
CA ALA A 8 4.31 -5.58 -30.74
C ALA A 8 3.40 -6.18 -31.84
N PRO A 9 2.82 -5.36 -32.73
CA PRO A 9 2.00 -5.83 -33.85
C PRO A 9 2.82 -6.51 -34.96
N ASP A 10 4.06 -6.09 -35.16
CA ASP A 10 4.94 -6.57 -36.22
C ASP A 10 6.38 -6.77 -35.73
N THR A 11 7.22 -7.34 -36.61
CA THR A 11 8.62 -7.62 -36.30
C THR A 11 9.49 -6.35 -36.23
N SER A 12 9.17 -5.31 -37.00
CA SER A 12 9.92 -4.05 -37.04
C SER A 12 9.83 -3.29 -35.70
N MET A 13 8.62 -3.14 -35.15
CA MET A 13 8.43 -2.57 -33.82
C MET A 13 9.07 -3.45 -32.75
N LEU A 14 8.99 -4.77 -32.90
CA LEU A 14 9.57 -5.73 -31.97
C LEU A 14 11.09 -5.57 -31.87
N ASP A 15 11.78 -5.48 -33.00
CA ASP A 15 13.24 -5.32 -33.03
C ASP A 15 13.68 -3.94 -32.54
N ARG A 16 12.94 -2.87 -32.86
CA ARG A 16 13.17 -1.54 -32.27
C ARG A 16 13.03 -1.55 -30.76
N ALA A 17 11.97 -2.17 -30.23
CA ALA A 17 11.76 -2.30 -28.79
C ALA A 17 12.87 -3.12 -28.13
N ARG A 18 13.30 -4.24 -28.74
CA ARG A 18 14.43 -5.05 -28.23
C ARG A 18 15.72 -4.24 -28.13
N ASN A 19 16.12 -3.58 -29.21
CA ASN A 19 17.34 -2.80 -29.25
C ASN A 19 17.30 -1.64 -28.24
N LEU A 20 16.16 -0.95 -28.17
CA LEU A 20 15.94 0.15 -27.24
C LEU A 20 16.02 -0.33 -25.79
N PHE A 21 15.28 -1.37 -25.42
CA PHE A 21 15.25 -1.88 -24.04
C PHE A 21 16.59 -2.45 -23.61
N GLN A 22 17.32 -3.13 -24.52
CA GLN A 22 18.66 -3.60 -24.24
C GLN A 22 19.64 -2.44 -24.00
N SER A 23 19.60 -1.40 -24.84
CA SER A 23 20.50 -0.24 -24.70
C SER A 23 20.24 0.60 -23.44
N GLN A 24 18.98 0.69 -23.01
CA GLN A 24 18.55 1.46 -21.83
C GLN A 24 18.46 0.62 -20.56
N GLN A 25 18.84 -0.67 -20.60
CA GLN A 25 18.73 -1.62 -19.49
C GLN A 25 17.31 -1.76 -18.91
N ILE A 26 16.29 -1.59 -19.76
CA ILE A 26 14.88 -1.71 -19.40
C ILE A 26 14.50 -3.20 -19.42
N ASN A 27 14.01 -3.72 -18.29
CA ASN A 27 13.64 -5.13 -18.16
C ASN A 27 12.14 -5.33 -18.43
N ILE A 28 11.76 -5.37 -19.72
CA ILE A 28 10.39 -5.59 -20.17
C ILE A 28 10.35 -6.80 -21.10
N GLN A 29 9.43 -7.74 -20.86
CA GLN A 29 9.24 -8.89 -21.74
C GLN A 29 8.67 -8.43 -23.08
N ILE A 30 9.18 -8.95 -24.20
CA ILE A 30 8.67 -8.60 -25.53
C ILE A 30 7.97 -9.80 -26.16
N LYS A 31 6.75 -9.61 -26.68
CA LYS A 31 5.99 -10.60 -27.45
C LYS A 31 5.39 -9.97 -28.70
N LYS A 32 5.10 -10.82 -29.69
CA LYS A 32 4.36 -10.44 -30.89
C LYS A 32 2.88 -10.75 -30.71
N GLY A 33 2.02 -9.86 -31.16
CA GLY A 33 0.57 -10.07 -31.23
C GLY A 33 -0.14 -8.86 -31.84
N LEU A 34 -1.09 -9.13 -32.72
CA LEU A 34 -1.82 -8.12 -33.48
C LEU A 34 -3.33 -8.35 -33.35
N LEU A 35 -4.10 -7.29 -33.07
CA LEU A 35 -5.57 -7.31 -33.08
C LEU A 35 -6.16 -8.50 -32.28
N SER A 36 -7.00 -9.33 -32.90
CA SER A 36 -7.67 -10.48 -32.29
C SER A 36 -6.69 -11.56 -31.81
N GLU A 37 -5.60 -11.82 -32.54
CA GLU A 37 -4.52 -12.70 -32.08
C GLU A 37 -3.82 -12.10 -30.86
N GLY A 38 -3.67 -10.78 -30.82
CA GLY A 38 -3.15 -10.03 -29.67
C GLY A 38 -3.97 -10.25 -28.40
N VAL A 39 -5.28 -10.42 -28.50
CA VAL A 39 -6.15 -10.74 -27.35
C VAL A 39 -5.85 -12.15 -26.81
N ALA A 40 -5.67 -13.15 -27.69
CA ALA A 40 -5.34 -14.51 -27.26
C ALA A 40 -3.96 -14.55 -26.57
N VAL A 41 -2.97 -13.83 -27.12
CA VAL A 41 -1.66 -13.68 -26.50
C VAL A 41 -1.76 -12.97 -25.15
N ALA A 42 -2.55 -11.89 -25.05
CA ALA A 42 -2.77 -11.16 -23.80
C ALA A 42 -3.38 -12.07 -22.71
N ARG A 43 -4.35 -12.93 -23.05
CA ARG A 43 -4.92 -13.90 -22.08
C ARG A 43 -3.85 -14.86 -21.54
N SER A 44 -2.99 -15.39 -22.41
CA SER A 44 -1.88 -16.25 -21.99
C SER A 44 -0.87 -15.51 -21.11
N LEU A 45 -0.55 -14.26 -21.45
CA LEU A 45 0.36 -13.42 -20.66
C LEU A 45 -0.18 -13.13 -19.26
N ILE A 46 -1.47 -12.83 -19.14
CA ILE A 46 -2.13 -12.59 -17.85
C ILE A 46 -2.13 -13.86 -17.01
N ALA A 47 -2.43 -15.02 -17.60
CA ALA A 47 -2.36 -16.31 -16.90
C ALA A 47 -0.94 -16.60 -16.38
N ASN A 48 0.09 -16.12 -17.07
CA ASN A 48 1.50 -16.21 -16.65
C ASN A 48 1.93 -15.06 -15.72
N GLY A 49 0.99 -14.24 -15.22
CA GLY A 49 1.25 -13.21 -14.22
C GLY A 49 1.62 -11.83 -14.77
N THR A 50 1.44 -11.57 -16.07
CA THR A 50 1.60 -10.20 -16.62
C THR A 50 0.52 -9.29 -16.05
N GLU A 51 0.93 -8.18 -15.44
CA GLU A 51 0.02 -7.22 -14.82
C GLU A 51 -0.14 -5.94 -15.67
N ILE A 52 0.87 -5.63 -16.50
CA ILE A 52 0.89 -4.45 -17.38
C ILE A 52 1.27 -4.87 -18.80
N ILE A 53 0.48 -4.45 -19.79
CA ILE A 53 0.75 -4.64 -21.21
C ILE A 53 0.97 -3.29 -21.89
N ILE A 54 2.09 -3.14 -22.60
CA ILE A 54 2.38 -1.99 -23.46
C ILE A 54 2.01 -2.38 -24.89
N THR A 55 1.10 -1.65 -25.53
CA THR A 55 0.72 -1.91 -26.93
C THR A 55 0.12 -0.66 -27.59
N ARG A 56 -0.31 -0.75 -28.85
CA ARG A 56 -0.74 0.41 -29.66
C ARG A 56 -2.10 0.18 -30.32
N GLY A 57 -2.81 1.27 -30.57
CA GLY A 57 -3.91 1.36 -31.53
C GLY A 57 -4.96 0.26 -31.40
N GLY A 58 -5.34 -0.34 -32.54
CA GLY A 58 -6.38 -1.37 -32.60
C GLY A 58 -6.16 -2.56 -31.67
N THR A 59 -4.91 -3.01 -31.48
CA THR A 59 -4.59 -4.10 -30.53
C THR A 59 -4.89 -3.69 -29.08
N ALA A 60 -4.55 -2.46 -28.70
CA ALA A 60 -4.85 -1.95 -27.36
C ALA A 60 -6.37 -1.85 -27.12
N SER A 61 -7.12 -1.39 -28.12
CA SER A 61 -8.59 -1.31 -28.08
C SER A 61 -9.22 -2.71 -28.00
N ALA A 62 -8.73 -3.67 -28.79
CA ALA A 62 -9.22 -5.05 -28.79
C ALA A 62 -9.06 -5.72 -27.42
N ILE A 63 -7.92 -5.52 -26.74
CA ILE A 63 -7.67 -6.09 -25.42
C ILE A 63 -8.59 -5.44 -24.36
N ARG A 64 -8.84 -4.12 -24.41
CA ARG A 64 -9.80 -3.45 -23.51
C ARG A 64 -11.22 -3.99 -23.69
N ASN A 65 -11.67 -4.08 -24.94
CA ASN A 65 -13.03 -4.52 -25.27
C ASN A 65 -13.27 -5.99 -24.90
N ALA A 66 -12.21 -6.80 -24.84
CA ALA A 66 -12.29 -8.18 -24.36
C ALA A 66 -12.48 -8.33 -22.84
N GLY A 67 -12.48 -7.22 -22.09
CA GLY A 67 -12.73 -7.21 -20.65
C GLY A 67 -11.64 -7.91 -19.83
N LEU A 68 -10.39 -7.91 -20.31
CA LEU A 68 -9.29 -8.54 -19.59
C LEU A 68 -8.84 -7.68 -18.41
N GLU A 69 -8.66 -8.29 -17.24
CA GLU A 69 -8.13 -7.63 -16.04
C GLU A 69 -6.61 -7.40 -16.15
N VAL A 70 -6.21 -6.39 -16.92
CA VAL A 70 -4.81 -6.00 -17.11
C VAL A 70 -4.70 -4.49 -17.34
N ILE A 71 -3.61 -3.88 -16.86
CA ILE A 71 -3.36 -2.46 -17.14
C ILE A 71 -2.78 -2.34 -18.54
N ILE A 72 -3.39 -1.51 -19.38
CA ILE A 72 -2.89 -1.25 -20.74
C ILE A 72 -2.27 0.14 -20.81
N VAL A 73 -0.97 0.18 -21.07
CA VAL A 73 -0.24 1.40 -21.41
C VAL A 73 -0.19 1.51 -22.93
N GLN A 74 -0.79 2.58 -23.46
CA GLN A 74 -0.77 2.82 -24.90
C GLN A 74 0.51 3.51 -25.33
N ILE A 75 1.08 3.05 -26.44
CA ILE A 75 2.19 3.74 -27.11
C ILE A 75 1.60 4.95 -27.84
N PRO A 76 1.95 6.18 -27.45
CA PRO A 76 1.44 7.38 -28.11
C PRO A 76 2.00 7.47 -29.54
N ILE A 77 1.25 8.14 -30.42
CA ILE A 77 1.81 8.64 -31.68
C ILE A 77 2.37 10.02 -31.38
N THR A 78 3.65 10.22 -31.67
CA THR A 78 4.35 11.48 -31.42
C THR A 78 4.34 12.36 -32.66
N GLY A 79 4.58 13.67 -32.49
CA GLY A 79 4.75 14.57 -33.65
C GLY A 79 5.92 14.16 -34.55
N PHE A 80 6.99 13.56 -33.99
CA PHE A 80 8.11 13.03 -34.79
C PHE A 80 7.70 11.86 -35.67
N ASP A 81 6.77 11.02 -35.22
CA ASP A 81 6.24 9.91 -36.02
C ASP A 81 5.52 10.46 -37.26
N ILE A 82 4.69 11.47 -37.06
CA ILE A 82 3.95 12.14 -38.12
C ILE A 82 4.91 12.82 -39.09
N ILE A 83 5.84 13.64 -38.59
CA ILE A 83 6.83 14.36 -39.42
C ILE A 83 7.63 13.37 -40.26
N ARG A 84 8.16 12.29 -39.67
CA ARG A 84 8.93 11.27 -40.40
C ARG A 84 8.10 10.56 -41.46
N THR A 85 6.82 10.32 -41.19
CA THR A 85 5.91 9.68 -42.14
C THR A 85 5.58 10.63 -43.29
N VAL A 86 5.30 11.90 -43.01
CA VAL A 86 5.05 12.93 -44.02
C VAL A 86 6.30 13.16 -44.89
N GLU A 87 7.51 13.21 -44.31
CA GLU A 87 8.76 13.33 -45.08
C GLU A 87 8.96 12.19 -46.07
N LYS A 88 8.56 10.95 -45.72
CA LYS A 88 8.56 9.83 -46.68
C LYS A 88 7.45 9.97 -47.72
N ALA A 89 6.26 10.39 -47.29
CA ALA A 89 5.12 10.57 -48.17
C ALA A 89 5.39 11.61 -49.27
N LYS A 90 6.18 12.65 -48.98
CA LYS A 90 6.65 13.65 -49.96
C LYS A 90 7.33 13.07 -51.20
N LEU A 91 7.92 11.87 -51.09
CA LEU A 91 8.52 11.19 -52.25
C LEU A 91 7.48 10.78 -53.29
N HIS A 92 6.20 10.73 -52.92
CA HIS A 92 5.08 10.34 -53.76
C HIS A 92 4.27 11.55 -54.24
N GLY A 93 4.27 12.67 -53.49
CA GLY A 93 3.61 13.92 -53.87
C GLY A 93 3.43 14.89 -52.70
N HIS A 94 2.80 16.03 -52.97
CA HIS A 94 2.65 17.13 -52.00
C HIS A 94 1.27 17.19 -51.36
N ARG A 95 0.29 16.47 -51.89
CA ARG A 95 -1.10 16.43 -51.41
C ARG A 95 -1.33 15.11 -50.70
N ILE A 96 -1.31 15.13 -49.37
CA ILE A 96 -1.26 13.94 -48.52
C ILE A 96 -2.61 13.74 -47.83
N GLY A 97 -3.23 12.58 -48.03
CA GLY A 97 -4.45 12.17 -47.33
C GLY A 97 -4.14 11.50 -46.00
N ALA A 98 -4.39 12.16 -44.87
CA ALA A 98 -4.30 11.55 -43.55
C ALA A 98 -5.60 10.80 -43.21
N VAL A 99 -5.60 9.48 -43.41
CA VAL A 99 -6.76 8.61 -43.13
C VAL A 99 -6.51 7.86 -41.83
N SER A 100 -7.14 8.29 -40.73
CA SER A 100 -6.90 7.71 -39.40
C SER A 100 -8.00 8.02 -38.39
N PHE A 101 -7.89 7.44 -37.19
CA PHE A 101 -8.81 7.76 -36.10
C PHE A 101 -8.62 9.22 -35.65
N PRO A 102 -9.67 9.90 -35.16
CA PRO A 102 -9.61 11.31 -34.74
C PRO A 102 -8.48 11.62 -33.75
N SER A 103 -8.10 10.66 -32.88
CA SER A 103 -7.01 10.83 -31.91
C SER A 103 -5.62 11.04 -32.55
N ILE A 104 -5.44 10.65 -33.81
CA ILE A 104 -4.19 10.82 -34.57
C ILE A 104 -4.26 12.05 -35.48
N LEU A 105 -5.45 12.37 -36.00
CA LEU A 105 -5.67 13.48 -36.92
C LEU A 105 -5.70 14.85 -36.21
N GLN A 106 -5.94 14.87 -34.90
CA GLN A 106 -6.03 16.13 -34.16
C GLN A 106 -4.71 16.93 -34.24
N GLY A 107 -4.77 18.09 -34.89
CA GLY A 107 -3.63 18.99 -35.04
C GLY A 107 -2.60 18.57 -36.09
N ILE A 108 -2.88 17.58 -36.95
CA ILE A 108 -1.94 17.19 -38.02
C ILE A 108 -1.84 18.24 -39.12
N ASP A 109 -2.94 18.96 -39.36
CA ASP A 109 -3.10 20.04 -40.32
C ASP A 109 -2.17 21.23 -40.04
N CYS A 110 -1.84 21.50 -38.77
CA CYS A 110 -0.88 22.56 -38.43
C CYS A 110 0.55 22.30 -38.96
N LEU A 111 0.87 21.05 -39.33
CA LEU A 111 2.16 20.70 -39.91
C LEU A 111 2.26 21.02 -41.40
N SER A 112 1.13 21.22 -42.09
CA SER A 112 1.10 21.56 -43.53
C SER A 112 2.03 22.72 -43.91
N PRO A 113 1.93 23.91 -43.29
CA PRO A 113 2.81 25.04 -43.64
C PRO A 113 4.27 24.80 -43.25
N ILE A 114 4.52 24.02 -42.19
CA ILE A 114 5.88 23.74 -41.68
C ILE A 114 6.61 22.78 -42.63
N LEU A 115 5.90 21.77 -43.13
CA LEU A 115 6.45 20.73 -43.96
C LEU A 115 6.31 21.04 -45.46
N GLY A 116 5.56 22.08 -45.87
CA GLY A 116 5.40 22.42 -47.28
C GLY A 116 4.61 21.37 -48.06
N VAL A 117 3.53 20.87 -47.45
CA VAL A 117 2.60 19.88 -48.03
C VAL A 117 1.17 20.26 -47.68
N GLU A 118 0.21 19.87 -48.50
CA GLU A 118 -1.22 19.96 -48.20
C GLU A 118 -1.64 18.66 -47.52
N ILE A 119 -2.08 18.72 -46.25
CA ILE A 119 -2.55 17.54 -45.51
C ILE A 119 -4.07 17.60 -45.42
N CYS A 120 -4.75 16.65 -46.05
CA CYS A 120 -6.20 16.51 -46.05
C CYS A 120 -6.61 15.41 -45.05
N CYS A 121 -7.46 15.74 -44.08
CA CYS A 121 -7.86 14.81 -43.02
C CYS A 121 -9.12 14.03 -43.37
N TYR A 122 -9.05 12.70 -43.26
CA TYR A 122 -10.14 11.75 -43.52
C TYR A 122 -10.35 10.88 -42.28
N PRO A 123 -11.24 11.30 -41.35
CA PRO A 123 -11.45 10.57 -40.10
C PRO A 123 -12.16 9.23 -40.34
N ILE A 124 -11.68 8.19 -39.65
CA ILE A 124 -12.36 6.90 -39.54
C ILE A 124 -12.77 6.63 -38.08
N HIS A 125 -13.98 6.14 -37.86
CA HIS A 125 -14.48 5.76 -36.53
C HIS A 125 -14.52 4.23 -36.33
N SER A 126 -14.40 3.47 -37.42
CA SER A 126 -14.38 2.01 -37.42
C SER A 126 -13.46 1.47 -38.53
N GLU A 127 -13.07 0.20 -38.42
CA GLU A 127 -12.30 -0.47 -39.49
C GLU A 127 -13.08 -0.57 -40.80
N ALA A 128 -14.41 -0.62 -40.75
CA ALA A 128 -15.28 -0.72 -41.91
C ALA A 128 -15.28 0.54 -42.78
N GLU A 129 -15.08 1.71 -42.17
CA GLU A 129 -15.02 3.01 -42.88
C GLU A 129 -13.69 3.23 -43.61
N ALA A 130 -12.66 2.45 -43.31
CA ALA A 130 -11.32 2.69 -43.85
C ALA A 130 -11.25 2.57 -45.37
N GLU A 131 -12.02 1.65 -45.97
CA GLU A 131 -12.04 1.48 -47.43
C GLU A 131 -12.65 2.68 -48.14
N GLU A 132 -13.83 3.12 -47.68
CA GLU A 132 -14.52 4.30 -48.20
C GLU A 132 -13.66 5.56 -48.08
N GLN A 133 -13.05 5.80 -46.91
CA GLN A 133 -12.25 7.01 -46.67
C GLN A 133 -10.94 7.03 -47.47
N VAL A 134 -10.28 5.89 -47.67
CA VAL A 134 -9.08 5.84 -48.54
C VAL A 134 -9.47 6.11 -49.99
N LEU A 135 -10.55 5.51 -50.49
CA LEU A 135 -11.03 5.74 -51.85
C LEU A 135 -11.44 7.20 -52.06
N GLN A 136 -12.14 7.78 -51.08
CA GLN A 136 -12.53 9.19 -51.10
C GLN A 136 -11.31 10.11 -51.15
N ALA A 137 -10.25 9.81 -50.39
CA ALA A 137 -9.03 10.60 -50.41
C ALA A 137 -8.39 10.66 -51.81
N PHE A 138 -8.29 9.51 -52.50
CA PHE A 138 -7.77 9.49 -53.88
C PHE A 138 -8.72 10.12 -54.89
N HIS A 139 -10.04 9.99 -54.70
CA HIS A 139 -11.03 10.69 -55.50
C HIS A 139 -10.89 12.22 -55.39
N ASP A 140 -10.57 12.73 -54.20
CA ASP A 140 -10.32 14.16 -53.96
C ASP A 140 -8.97 14.64 -54.50
N GLY A 141 -8.16 13.74 -55.06
CA GLY A 141 -6.88 14.03 -55.71
C GLY A 141 -5.72 14.16 -54.74
N VAL A 142 -5.65 13.34 -53.68
CA VAL A 142 -4.42 13.16 -52.91
C VAL A 142 -3.43 12.28 -53.67
N ASP A 143 -2.14 12.58 -53.55
CA ASP A 143 -1.05 11.83 -54.19
C ASP A 143 -0.72 10.54 -53.42
N VAL A 144 -0.89 10.57 -52.09
CA VAL A 144 -0.48 9.50 -51.17
C VAL A 144 -1.30 9.58 -49.88
N VAL A 145 -1.57 8.43 -49.26
CA VAL A 145 -2.24 8.38 -47.95
C VAL A 145 -1.30 8.01 -46.81
N ILE A 146 -1.50 8.61 -45.64
CA ILE A 146 -0.82 8.25 -44.39
C ILE A 146 -1.84 7.76 -43.37
N GLY A 147 -1.48 6.76 -42.57
CA GLY A 147 -2.40 6.24 -41.56
C GLY A 147 -1.84 5.06 -40.77
N GLY A 148 -2.71 4.39 -40.03
CA GLY A 148 -2.37 3.17 -39.29
C GLY A 148 -2.36 1.92 -40.17
N PHE A 149 -2.26 0.74 -39.55
CA PHE A 149 -2.24 -0.55 -40.27
C PHE A 149 -3.48 -0.77 -41.14
N ILE A 150 -4.65 -0.33 -40.71
CA ILE A 150 -5.89 -0.50 -41.49
C ILE A 150 -5.83 0.31 -42.79
N THR A 151 -5.40 1.57 -42.71
CA THR A 151 -5.17 2.45 -43.87
C THR A 151 -4.15 1.85 -44.82
N ALA A 152 -3.00 1.41 -44.30
CA ALA A 152 -1.95 0.79 -45.09
C ALA A 152 -2.43 -0.51 -45.78
N LYS A 153 -3.24 -1.32 -45.11
CA LYS A 153 -3.82 -2.54 -45.67
C LYS A 153 -4.75 -2.23 -46.85
N VAL A 154 -5.66 -1.27 -46.68
CA VAL A 154 -6.61 -0.85 -47.73
C VAL A 154 -5.87 -0.25 -48.93
N ALA A 155 -4.95 0.67 -48.69
CA ALA A 155 -4.17 1.31 -49.76
C ALA A 155 -3.34 0.28 -50.54
N LYS A 156 -2.68 -0.65 -49.84
CA LYS A 156 -1.93 -1.75 -50.46
C LYS A 156 -2.81 -2.64 -51.34
N ASN A 157 -4.00 -3.01 -50.87
CA ASN A 157 -4.92 -3.86 -51.65
C ASN A 157 -5.40 -3.19 -52.95
N ASN A 158 -5.48 -1.86 -52.96
CA ASN A 158 -5.89 -1.07 -54.12
C ASN A 158 -4.70 -0.54 -54.95
N ASN A 159 -3.47 -0.92 -54.63
CA ASN A 159 -2.23 -0.43 -55.25
C ASN A 159 -2.07 1.10 -55.21
N PHE A 160 -2.58 1.74 -54.17
CA PHE A 160 -2.40 3.17 -53.96
C PHE A 160 -1.09 3.49 -53.22
N PRO A 161 -0.44 4.65 -53.49
CA PRO A 161 0.70 5.11 -52.72
C PRO A 161 0.33 5.32 -51.25
N TYR A 162 1.13 4.78 -50.32
CA TYR A 162 0.88 4.96 -48.89
C TYR A 162 2.16 4.96 -48.06
N GLU A 163 2.10 5.63 -46.90
CA GLU A 163 3.10 5.54 -45.85
C GLU A 163 2.46 5.21 -44.49
N LEU A 164 3.03 4.24 -43.78
CA LEU A 164 2.52 3.81 -42.48
C LEU A 164 3.03 4.75 -41.37
N ILE A 165 2.11 5.26 -40.56
CA ILE A 165 2.44 5.98 -39.33
C ILE A 165 2.93 4.97 -38.29
N ASP A 166 4.24 4.88 -38.19
CA ASP A 166 4.93 3.92 -37.35
C ASP A 166 5.37 4.54 -36.02
N SER A 167 5.60 3.74 -34.97
CA SER A 167 6.11 4.27 -33.70
C SER A 167 7.60 4.51 -33.78
N GLY A 168 8.00 5.73 -33.49
CA GLY A 168 9.35 6.08 -33.14
C GLY A 168 9.79 5.44 -31.81
N VAL A 169 11.09 5.50 -31.58
CA VAL A 169 11.72 5.03 -30.33
C VAL A 169 11.27 5.89 -29.14
N GLU A 170 10.90 7.13 -29.40
CA GLU A 170 10.44 8.13 -28.44
C GLU A 170 9.12 7.68 -27.80
N GLY A 171 8.13 7.28 -28.62
CA GLY A 171 6.85 6.79 -28.14
C GLY A 171 6.96 5.47 -27.38
N ILE A 172 7.82 4.56 -27.85
CA ILE A 172 8.11 3.28 -27.16
C ILE A 172 8.75 3.54 -25.80
N LEU A 173 9.74 4.44 -25.73
CA LEU A 173 10.43 4.80 -24.49
C LEU A 173 9.48 5.47 -23.49
N GLN A 174 8.65 6.40 -23.96
CA GLN A 174 7.64 7.06 -23.13
C GLN A 174 6.68 6.03 -22.51
N ALA A 175 6.20 5.07 -23.31
CA ALA A 175 5.31 4.03 -22.82
C ALA A 175 6.00 3.05 -21.85
N ALA A 176 7.29 2.76 -22.07
CA ALA A 176 8.09 1.95 -21.15
C ALA A 176 8.26 2.63 -19.79
N HIS A 177 8.68 3.90 -19.76
CA HIS A 177 8.81 4.66 -18.52
C HIS A 177 7.46 4.83 -17.81
N GLU A 178 6.37 5.00 -18.55
CA GLU A 178 5.03 5.04 -17.96
C GLU A 178 4.66 3.71 -17.29
N ALA A 179 4.89 2.59 -17.98
CA ALA A 179 4.65 1.27 -17.42
C ALA A 179 5.51 0.99 -16.18
N GLU A 180 6.78 1.40 -16.17
CA GLU A 180 7.66 1.28 -15.00
C GLU A 180 7.18 2.12 -13.82
N ARG A 181 6.76 3.38 -14.06
CA ARG A 181 6.19 4.24 -13.01
C ARG A 181 4.94 3.62 -12.38
N ILE A 182 4.04 3.09 -13.21
CA ILE A 182 2.84 2.37 -12.75
C ILE A 182 3.22 1.12 -11.96
N ALA A 183 4.19 0.33 -12.46
CA ALA A 183 4.68 -0.86 -11.77
C ALA A 183 5.32 -0.54 -10.42
N GLN A 184 6.12 0.52 -10.34
CA GLN A 184 6.74 0.98 -9.10
C GLN A 184 5.68 1.42 -8.08
N ALA A 185 4.70 2.23 -8.49
CA ALA A 185 3.59 2.63 -7.62
C ALA A 185 2.82 1.42 -7.08
N ARG A 186 2.51 0.44 -7.94
CA ARG A 186 1.81 -0.80 -7.57
C ARG A 186 2.64 -1.68 -6.64
N ASN A 187 3.94 -1.81 -6.87
CA ASN A 187 4.82 -2.57 -5.98
C ASN A 187 4.91 -1.90 -4.61
N LEU A 188 5.00 -0.56 -4.55
CA LEU A 188 5.01 0.19 -3.30
C LEU A 188 3.70 0.04 -2.53
N GLU A 189 2.56 0.09 -3.23
CA GLU A 189 1.24 -0.15 -2.64
C GLU A 189 1.12 -1.58 -2.09
N LYS A 190 1.53 -2.60 -2.85
CA LYS A 190 1.58 -4.00 -2.38
C LYS A 190 2.47 -4.15 -1.15
N ALA A 191 3.66 -3.54 -1.15
CA ALA A 191 4.58 -3.59 -0.01
C ALA A 191 3.99 -2.91 1.23
N LYS A 192 3.35 -1.74 1.09
CA LYS A 192 2.64 -1.06 2.18
C LYS A 192 1.52 -1.94 2.72
N THR A 193 0.67 -2.49 1.86
CA THR A 193 -0.44 -3.37 2.27
C THR A 193 0.06 -4.61 3.00
N SER A 194 1.13 -5.25 2.52
CA SER A 194 1.77 -6.38 3.19
C SER A 194 2.36 -6.00 4.55
N LEU A 195 3.01 -4.84 4.66
CA LEU A 195 3.55 -4.33 5.91
C LEU A 195 2.44 -4.05 6.93
N PHE A 196 1.40 -3.32 6.53
CA PHE A 196 0.23 -3.06 7.38
C PHE A 196 -0.41 -4.36 7.85
N ARG A 197 -0.59 -5.33 6.95
CA ARG A 197 -1.11 -6.65 7.31
C ARG A 197 -0.27 -7.33 8.38
N ALA A 198 1.06 -7.35 8.22
CA ALA A 198 1.95 -7.95 9.21
C ALA A 198 1.87 -7.26 10.57
N VAL A 199 1.85 -5.91 10.61
CA VAL A 199 1.71 -5.15 11.86
C VAL A 199 0.41 -5.52 12.59
N LEU A 200 -0.70 -5.61 11.84
CA LEU A 200 -2.00 -5.92 12.43
C LEU A 200 -2.15 -7.40 12.84
N ASP A 201 -1.53 -8.33 12.09
CA ASP A 201 -1.54 -9.77 12.40
C ASP A 201 -0.76 -10.11 13.68
N TYR A 202 0.31 -9.35 13.98
CA TYR A 202 1.14 -9.53 15.19
C TYR A 202 0.75 -8.59 16.35
N ALA A 203 -0.32 -7.83 16.23
CA ALA A 203 -0.86 -7.04 17.33
C ALA A 203 -1.34 -7.95 18.49
N TYR A 204 -1.23 -7.47 19.73
CA TYR A 204 -1.74 -8.18 20.91
C TYR A 204 -3.27 -8.08 21.07
N GLU A 205 -3.88 -7.13 20.39
CA GLU A 205 -5.32 -6.85 20.41
C GLU A 205 -6.03 -7.57 19.27
N GLY A 206 -7.30 -7.90 19.47
CA GLY A 206 -8.19 -8.31 18.39
C GLY A 206 -8.53 -7.10 17.54
N ILE A 207 -8.29 -7.19 16.24
CA ILE A 207 -8.52 -6.09 15.30
C ILE A 207 -9.49 -6.55 14.22
N VAL A 208 -10.54 -5.76 14.02
CA VAL A 208 -11.53 -5.92 12.95
C VAL A 208 -11.72 -4.58 12.25
N SER A 209 -11.61 -4.55 10.92
CA SER A 209 -11.91 -3.34 10.13
C SER A 209 -12.97 -3.61 9.07
N VAL A 210 -13.70 -2.57 8.70
CA VAL A 210 -14.71 -2.60 7.64
C VAL A 210 -14.51 -1.47 6.64
N ASP A 211 -14.95 -1.67 5.39
CA ASP A 211 -15.04 -0.63 4.36
C ASP A 211 -16.31 0.23 4.49
N SER A 212 -16.51 1.15 3.54
CA SER A 212 -17.68 2.03 3.45
C SER A 212 -19.02 1.28 3.30
N GLU A 213 -19.00 0.03 2.85
CA GLU A 213 -20.19 -0.84 2.75
C GLU A 213 -20.38 -1.74 3.98
N CYS A 214 -19.62 -1.49 5.04
CA CYS A 214 -19.57 -2.29 6.27
C CYS A 214 -19.14 -3.76 6.03
N ARG A 215 -18.37 -4.04 4.97
CA ARG A 215 -17.79 -5.36 4.72
C ARG A 215 -16.45 -5.46 5.41
N ILE A 216 -16.20 -6.60 6.04
CA ILE A 216 -14.96 -6.85 6.79
C ILE A 216 -13.78 -6.86 5.82
N THR A 217 -12.88 -5.90 5.98
CA THR A 217 -11.63 -5.80 5.20
C THR A 217 -10.47 -6.46 5.90
N PHE A 218 -10.51 -6.55 7.24
CA PHE A 218 -9.46 -7.16 8.03
C PHE A 218 -10.01 -7.82 9.30
N PHE A 219 -9.40 -8.96 9.67
CA PHE A 219 -9.78 -9.77 10.81
C PHE A 219 -8.55 -10.56 11.29
N ASN A 220 -7.88 -10.08 12.33
CA ASN A 220 -6.57 -10.61 12.73
C ASN A 220 -6.66 -11.92 13.53
N PRO A 221 -5.54 -12.65 13.75
CA PRO A 221 -5.54 -13.91 14.50
C PRO A 221 -6.06 -13.79 15.93
N ILE A 222 -5.85 -12.66 16.60
CA ILE A 222 -6.37 -12.44 17.96
C ILE A 222 -7.90 -12.31 17.95
N ALA A 223 -8.46 -11.61 16.96
CA ALA A 223 -9.89 -11.55 16.73
C ALA A 223 -10.47 -12.95 16.48
N GLU A 224 -9.79 -13.80 15.69
CA GLU A 224 -10.22 -15.20 15.50
C GLU A 224 -10.28 -15.96 16.82
N ARG A 225 -9.24 -15.81 17.65
CA ARG A 225 -9.14 -16.54 18.92
C ARG A 225 -10.23 -16.15 19.91
N ILE A 226 -10.50 -14.85 20.05
CA ILE A 226 -11.49 -14.32 21.00
C ILE A 226 -12.91 -14.60 20.52
N THR A 227 -13.19 -14.37 19.24
CA THR A 227 -14.54 -14.53 18.67
C THR A 227 -14.88 -15.97 18.30
N GLY A 228 -13.88 -16.84 18.13
CA GLY A 228 -14.03 -18.20 17.60
C GLY A 228 -14.31 -18.25 16.09
N ILE A 229 -14.30 -17.11 15.39
CA ILE A 229 -14.63 -16.99 13.97
C ILE A 229 -13.35 -16.99 13.16
N LYS A 230 -13.27 -17.84 12.13
CA LYS A 230 -12.16 -17.79 11.17
C LYS A 230 -12.25 -16.55 10.29
N GLY A 231 -11.18 -15.76 10.23
CA GLY A 231 -11.05 -14.55 9.42
C GLY A 231 -11.28 -14.83 7.95
N SER A 232 -10.79 -15.97 7.43
CA SER A 232 -11.07 -16.42 6.06
C SER A 232 -12.56 -16.61 5.74
N LYS A 233 -13.41 -16.85 6.76
CA LYS A 233 -14.87 -16.92 6.61
C LYS A 233 -15.57 -15.59 6.87
N ALA A 234 -14.88 -14.62 7.45
CA ALA A 234 -15.40 -13.31 7.84
C ALA A 234 -15.09 -12.23 6.79
N THR A 235 -13.87 -12.18 6.27
CA THR A 235 -13.42 -11.18 5.29
C THR A 235 -14.34 -11.14 4.05
N GLY A 236 -14.70 -9.94 3.62
CA GLY A 236 -15.61 -9.66 2.50
C GLY A 236 -17.10 -9.71 2.84
N LYS A 237 -17.49 -10.30 3.99
CA LYS A 237 -18.88 -10.34 4.45
C LYS A 237 -19.23 -9.08 5.24
N LYS A 238 -20.53 -8.75 5.30
CA LYS A 238 -21.01 -7.65 6.13
C LYS A 238 -20.79 -7.95 7.61
N ILE A 239 -20.29 -6.97 8.37
CA ILE A 239 -20.04 -7.14 9.80
C ILE A 239 -21.31 -7.54 10.57
N THR A 240 -22.48 -7.06 10.16
CA THR A 240 -23.77 -7.40 10.78
C THR A 240 -24.14 -8.88 10.64
N GLN A 241 -23.58 -9.60 9.66
CA GLN A 241 -23.80 -11.04 9.49
C GLN A 241 -22.83 -11.89 10.31
N VAL A 242 -21.64 -11.35 10.58
CA VAL A 242 -20.57 -12.07 11.30
C VAL A 242 -20.62 -11.77 12.79
N TRP A 243 -20.82 -10.51 13.13
CA TRP A 243 -20.89 -10.00 14.50
C TRP A 243 -21.80 -8.77 14.60
N PRO A 244 -23.14 -8.98 14.63
CA PRO A 244 -24.11 -7.89 14.73
C PRO A 244 -23.88 -6.98 15.93
N GLY A 245 -23.54 -7.52 17.09
CA GLY A 245 -23.36 -6.77 18.34
C GLY A 245 -22.20 -5.78 18.36
N LEU A 246 -21.29 -5.80 17.37
CA LEU A 246 -20.16 -4.87 17.33
C LEU A 246 -20.58 -3.45 16.90
N ASN A 247 -21.66 -3.32 16.12
CA ASN A 247 -22.29 -2.04 15.72
C ASN A 247 -21.35 -1.00 15.07
N LEU A 248 -20.36 -1.43 14.27
CA LEU A 248 -19.44 -0.51 13.57
C LEU A 248 -20.15 0.48 12.62
N GLU A 249 -21.29 0.09 12.07
CA GLU A 249 -22.11 0.94 11.19
C GLU A 249 -22.58 2.23 11.89
N GLN A 250 -22.88 2.16 13.19
CA GLN A 250 -23.29 3.33 13.96
C GLN A 250 -22.15 4.33 14.14
N VAL A 251 -20.93 3.84 14.40
CA VAL A 251 -19.73 4.67 14.56
C VAL A 251 -19.41 5.38 13.24
N MET A 252 -19.51 4.65 12.12
CA MET A 252 -19.32 5.26 10.80
C MET A 252 -20.36 6.33 10.47
N ARG A 253 -21.64 6.11 10.82
CA ARG A 253 -22.72 7.06 10.54
C ARG A 253 -22.64 8.32 11.39
N THR A 254 -22.21 8.18 12.64
CA THR A 254 -22.17 9.28 13.60
C THR A 254 -20.84 10.03 13.59
N GLU A 255 -19.79 9.45 13.00
CA GLU A 255 -18.41 9.94 13.03
C GLU A 255 -17.90 10.24 14.46
N LYS A 256 -18.51 9.57 15.45
CA LYS A 256 -18.17 9.67 16.86
C LYS A 256 -17.60 8.35 17.32
N ASP A 257 -16.37 8.41 17.80
CA ASP A 257 -15.68 7.24 18.34
C ASP A 257 -16.41 6.71 19.59
N ASP A 258 -16.41 5.39 19.72
CA ASP A 258 -16.99 4.66 20.84
C ASP A 258 -15.85 3.92 21.57
N LEU A 259 -15.32 4.56 22.62
CA LEU A 259 -14.07 4.18 23.28
C LEU A 259 -14.32 3.63 24.68
N GLY A 260 -13.53 2.62 25.06
CA GLY A 260 -13.46 2.10 26.42
C GLY A 260 -14.64 1.22 26.85
N GLN A 261 -15.41 0.67 25.90
CA GLN A 261 -16.54 -0.20 26.24
C GLN A 261 -16.07 -1.58 26.67
N ILE A 262 -16.61 -2.10 27.76
CA ILE A 262 -16.39 -3.50 28.14
C ILE A 262 -17.47 -4.36 27.47
N LEU A 263 -17.04 -5.35 26.69
CA LEU A 263 -17.92 -6.31 26.03
C LEU A 263 -17.58 -7.72 26.50
N ASN A 264 -18.59 -8.58 26.64
CA ASN A 264 -18.37 -10.01 26.85
C ASN A 264 -18.50 -10.76 25.52
N ILE A 265 -17.43 -11.44 25.09
CA ILE A 265 -17.39 -12.21 23.85
C ILE A 265 -17.05 -13.66 24.21
N ASN A 266 -17.99 -14.58 24.02
CA ASN A 266 -17.82 -16.00 24.35
C ASN A 266 -17.30 -16.23 25.79
N GLY A 267 -17.76 -15.43 26.75
CA GLY A 267 -17.32 -15.52 28.15
C GLY A 267 -15.99 -14.82 28.45
N VAL A 268 -15.39 -14.11 27.49
CA VAL A 268 -14.19 -13.29 27.69
C VAL A 268 -14.58 -11.82 27.75
N ASP A 269 -14.28 -11.17 28.86
CA ASP A 269 -14.43 -9.71 28.97
C ASP A 269 -13.29 -9.01 28.23
N VAL A 270 -13.66 -8.15 27.28
CA VAL A 270 -12.73 -7.37 26.47
C VAL A 270 -12.99 -5.87 26.63
N LEU A 271 -11.92 -5.09 26.67
CA LEU A 271 -11.97 -3.64 26.50
C LEU A 271 -11.98 -3.34 25.00
N CYS A 272 -13.01 -2.69 24.50
CA CYS A 272 -13.24 -2.44 23.08
C CYS A 272 -13.25 -0.94 22.76
N ASN A 273 -12.53 -0.56 21.70
CA ASN A 273 -12.58 0.76 21.10
C ASN A 273 -13.03 0.64 19.65
N LYS A 274 -13.93 1.51 19.21
CA LYS A 274 -14.43 1.58 17.83
C LYS A 274 -14.22 2.99 17.31
N VAL A 275 -13.56 3.12 16.17
CA VAL A 275 -13.15 4.40 15.59
C VAL A 275 -13.54 4.43 14.12
N ALA A 276 -14.09 5.55 13.66
CA ALA A 276 -14.39 5.76 12.24
C ALA A 276 -13.10 6.16 11.47
N ILE A 277 -12.90 5.61 10.28
CA ILE A 277 -11.83 6.04 9.38
C ILE A 277 -12.39 7.15 8.50
N VAL A 278 -11.92 8.38 8.70
CA VAL A 278 -12.37 9.55 7.93
C VAL A 278 -11.26 10.04 7.01
N VAL A 279 -11.55 10.15 5.71
CA VAL A 279 -10.65 10.71 4.70
C VAL A 279 -11.41 11.80 3.93
N ASN A 280 -10.84 13.00 3.85
CA ASN A 280 -11.46 14.16 3.17
C ASN A 280 -12.91 14.43 3.65
N ASN A 281 -13.15 14.40 4.97
CA ASN A 281 -14.47 14.57 5.60
C ASN A 281 -15.53 13.57 5.11
N ARG A 282 -15.11 12.35 4.74
CA ARG A 282 -16.01 11.23 4.45
C ARG A 282 -15.53 10.00 5.21
N SER A 283 -16.46 9.35 5.92
CA SER A 283 -16.23 8.05 6.51
C SER A 283 -16.03 7.00 5.41
N VAL A 284 -14.82 6.43 5.35
CA VAL A 284 -14.42 5.39 4.37
C VAL A 284 -14.39 3.99 4.97
N GLY A 285 -14.66 3.87 6.28
CA GLY A 285 -14.65 2.61 7.01
C GLY A 285 -14.66 2.81 8.52
N ALA A 286 -14.48 1.73 9.28
CA ALA A 286 -14.26 1.79 10.73
C ALA A 286 -13.38 0.64 11.20
N VAL A 287 -12.75 0.82 12.36
CA VAL A 287 -11.90 -0.17 13.03
C VAL A 287 -12.44 -0.38 14.44
N ALA A 288 -12.61 -1.64 14.82
CA ALA A 288 -12.72 -2.06 16.21
C ALA A 288 -11.42 -2.71 16.66
N THR A 289 -10.95 -2.30 17.82
CA THR A 289 -9.90 -2.99 18.57
C THR A 289 -10.50 -3.54 19.85
N PHE A 290 -10.05 -4.69 20.31
CA PHE A 290 -10.49 -5.25 21.58
C PHE A 290 -9.42 -6.09 22.26
N GLN A 291 -9.23 -5.88 23.55
CA GLN A 291 -8.20 -6.53 24.34
C GLN A 291 -8.81 -7.31 25.51
N ASP A 292 -8.37 -8.55 25.71
CA ASP A 292 -8.75 -9.39 26.84
C ASP A 292 -8.26 -8.79 28.16
N VAL A 293 -9.20 -8.44 29.03
CA VAL A 293 -8.93 -7.80 30.33
C VAL A 293 -8.13 -8.73 31.25
N THR A 294 -8.33 -10.05 31.16
CA THR A 294 -7.60 -11.02 31.98
C THR A 294 -6.12 -11.10 31.61
N GLN A 295 -5.79 -10.91 30.33
CA GLN A 295 -4.40 -10.86 29.86
C GLN A 295 -3.69 -9.60 30.34
N ILE A 296 -4.38 -8.46 30.35
CA ILE A 296 -3.86 -7.20 30.90
C ILE A 296 -3.44 -7.40 32.36
N GLN A 297 -4.33 -7.97 33.19
CA GLN A 297 -4.06 -8.24 34.60
C GLN A 297 -2.87 -9.21 34.80
N LYS A 298 -2.77 -10.27 33.99
CA LYS A 298 -1.65 -11.22 34.05
C LYS A 298 -0.32 -10.57 33.65
N MET A 299 -0.32 -9.71 32.64
CA MET A 299 0.87 -8.95 32.23
C MET A 299 1.30 -7.97 33.31
N GLU A 300 0.36 -7.23 33.90
CA GLU A 300 0.64 -6.35 35.03
C GLU A 300 1.30 -7.11 36.19
N ALA A 301 0.74 -8.27 36.56
CA ALA A 301 1.30 -9.12 37.61
C ALA A 301 2.72 -9.59 37.28
N ARG A 302 3.01 -9.95 36.01
CA ARG A 302 4.36 -10.35 35.57
C ARG A 302 5.36 -9.19 35.62
N VAL A 303 4.95 -8.00 35.18
CA VAL A 303 5.77 -6.78 35.29
C VAL A 303 6.09 -6.50 36.75
N ARG A 304 5.08 -6.56 37.62
CA ARG A 304 5.23 -6.43 39.08
C ARG A 304 6.21 -7.48 39.63
N HIS A 305 6.10 -8.73 39.19
CA HIS A 305 7.04 -9.81 39.57
C HIS A 305 8.49 -9.55 39.16
N ARG A 306 8.73 -8.96 37.98
CA ARG A 306 10.10 -8.62 37.52
C ARG A 306 10.76 -7.55 38.40
N PHE A 307 9.99 -6.62 38.98
CA PHE A 307 10.52 -5.68 39.97
C PHE A 307 11.00 -6.39 41.24
N TYR A 308 10.29 -7.42 41.73
CA TYR A 308 10.79 -8.22 42.85
C TYR A 308 12.01 -9.07 42.48
N ALA A 309 12.04 -9.63 41.26
CA ALA A 309 13.14 -10.50 40.82
C ALA A 309 14.46 -9.75 40.51
N SER A 310 14.42 -8.43 40.36
CA SER A 310 15.60 -7.60 40.02
C SER A 310 16.38 -7.08 41.24
N GLY A 311 16.10 -7.58 42.45
CA GLY A 311 16.83 -7.21 43.66
C GLY A 311 16.31 -5.97 44.39
N HIS A 312 15.19 -5.38 43.95
CA HIS A 312 14.50 -4.28 44.62
C HIS A 312 13.64 -4.78 45.79
N VAL A 313 14.26 -5.57 46.67
CA VAL A 313 13.64 -6.21 47.82
C VAL A 313 14.46 -5.87 49.06
N ALA A 314 13.78 -5.48 50.14
CA ALA A 314 14.44 -5.33 51.42
C ALA A 314 14.70 -6.73 52.00
N HIS A 315 15.97 -7.10 52.15
CA HIS A 315 16.38 -8.43 52.63
C HIS A 315 16.53 -8.48 54.15
N LEU A 316 16.71 -7.33 54.81
CA LEU A 316 17.01 -7.25 56.23
C LEU A 316 15.76 -6.90 57.06
N ARG A 317 15.70 -7.47 58.27
CA ARG A 317 14.66 -7.23 59.28
C ARG A 317 15.30 -6.76 60.58
N PHE A 318 14.50 -6.23 61.50
CA PHE A 318 14.99 -5.80 62.82
C PHE A 318 15.71 -6.92 63.59
N THR A 319 15.38 -8.19 63.32
CA THR A 319 16.07 -9.36 63.87
C THR A 319 17.52 -9.52 63.39
N ASN A 320 17.91 -8.84 62.30
CA ASN A 320 19.28 -8.84 61.78
C ASN A 320 20.17 -7.76 62.43
N ILE A 321 19.61 -6.91 63.29
CA ILE A 321 20.38 -5.92 64.04
C ILE A 321 21.02 -6.61 65.24
N ILE A 322 22.35 -6.71 65.25
CA ILE A 322 23.12 -7.37 66.31
C ILE A 322 23.65 -6.31 67.27
N GLY A 323 23.22 -6.37 68.53
CA GLY A 323 23.71 -5.52 69.60
C GLY A 323 22.79 -5.56 70.82
N VAL A 324 23.36 -5.30 72.00
CA VAL A 324 22.67 -5.47 73.29
C VAL A 324 22.61 -4.20 74.13
N SER A 325 23.14 -3.08 73.64
CA SER A 325 23.09 -1.80 74.37
C SER A 325 21.65 -1.28 74.46
N ASP A 326 21.34 -0.63 75.59
CA ASP A 326 20.01 -0.11 75.83
C ASP A 326 19.63 0.99 74.83
N GLN A 327 20.59 1.79 74.38
CA GLN A 327 20.38 2.81 73.35
C GLN A 327 19.97 2.21 72.00
N LEU A 328 20.57 1.09 71.60
CA LEU A 328 20.21 0.42 70.35
C LEU A 328 18.81 -0.19 70.44
N ARG A 329 18.48 -0.83 71.57
CA ARG A 329 17.13 -1.38 71.80
C ARG A 329 16.07 -0.29 71.72
N GLN A 330 16.28 0.84 72.38
CA GLN A 330 15.38 1.99 72.30
C GLN A 330 15.22 2.50 70.86
N THR A 331 16.31 2.60 70.10
CA THR A 331 16.28 3.03 68.70
C THR A 331 15.48 2.05 67.82
N VAL A 332 15.59 0.75 68.06
CA VAL A 332 14.79 -0.27 67.35
C VAL A 332 13.30 -0.13 67.65
N GLU A 333 12.92 0.10 68.90
CA GLU A 333 11.51 0.28 69.26
C GLU A 333 10.92 1.55 68.62
N ILE A 334 11.64 2.66 68.66
CA ILE A 334 11.26 3.89 67.94
C ILE A 334 11.07 3.59 66.44
N ALA A 335 12.02 2.91 65.81
CA ALA A 335 11.95 2.59 64.39
C ALA A 335 10.72 1.72 64.04
N LYS A 336 10.34 0.77 64.90
CA LYS A 336 9.12 -0.04 64.72
C LYS A 336 7.85 0.80 64.80
N GLU A 337 7.76 1.72 65.78
CA GLU A 337 6.61 2.62 65.91
C GLU A 337 6.43 3.49 64.66
N TYR A 338 7.52 4.11 64.20
CA TYR A 338 7.49 4.96 63.00
C TYR A 338 7.26 4.17 61.71
N ALA A 339 7.69 2.91 61.63
CA ALA A 339 7.43 2.04 60.48
C ALA A 339 5.93 1.82 60.21
N LEU A 340 5.09 1.87 61.24
CA LEU A 340 3.63 1.73 61.12
C LEU A 340 2.95 3.02 60.63
N THR A 341 3.69 4.12 60.49
CA THR A 341 3.17 5.42 60.03
C THR A 341 3.41 5.62 58.53
N ARG A 342 2.70 6.60 57.93
CA ARG A 342 2.90 6.99 56.52
C ARG A 342 3.89 8.14 56.31
N SER A 343 4.43 8.70 57.38
CA SER A 343 5.34 9.85 57.36
C SER A 343 6.71 9.50 56.76
N SER A 344 7.42 10.52 56.26
CA SER A 344 8.83 10.38 55.86
C SER A 344 9.71 10.18 57.10
N ILE A 345 10.66 9.24 57.01
CA ILE A 345 11.57 8.89 58.10
C ILE A 345 12.98 9.29 57.72
N LEU A 346 13.65 10.08 58.58
CA LEU A 346 15.06 10.44 58.45
C LEU A 346 15.88 9.62 59.43
N ILE A 347 16.83 8.82 58.93
CA ILE A 347 17.72 7.99 59.74
C ILE A 347 19.08 8.68 59.82
N LEU A 348 19.47 9.13 61.02
CA LEU A 348 20.74 9.80 61.26
C LEU A 348 21.72 8.88 62.00
N GLY A 349 23.01 9.09 61.76
CA GLY A 349 24.08 8.35 62.42
C GLY A 349 25.38 8.40 61.63
N GLU A 350 26.49 8.12 62.29
CA GLU A 350 27.81 8.06 61.67
C GLU A 350 27.91 6.95 60.61
N THR A 351 28.92 7.02 59.75
CA THR A 351 29.17 5.98 58.75
C THR A 351 29.45 4.65 59.44
N GLY A 352 28.82 3.57 58.99
CA GLY A 352 29.00 2.23 59.57
C GLY A 352 28.06 1.87 60.74
N THR A 353 27.18 2.76 61.20
CA THR A 353 26.24 2.47 62.30
C THR A 353 25.02 1.62 61.92
N GLY A 354 24.96 1.08 60.69
CA GLY A 354 23.88 0.18 60.26
C GLY A 354 22.61 0.87 59.76
N LYS A 355 22.66 2.14 59.35
CA LYS A 355 21.51 2.91 58.81
C LYS A 355 20.74 2.17 57.70
N GLU A 356 21.45 1.44 56.84
CA GLU A 356 20.83 0.64 55.78
C GLU A 356 19.99 -0.52 56.32
N VAL A 357 20.49 -1.20 57.37
CA VAL A 357 19.76 -2.29 58.06
C VAL A 357 18.46 -1.74 58.64
N PHE A 358 18.49 -0.54 59.24
CA PHE A 358 17.30 0.14 59.73
C PHE A 358 16.33 0.49 58.60
N ALA A 359 16.80 1.08 57.50
CA ALA A 359 15.94 1.45 56.37
C ALA A 359 15.18 0.25 55.78
N GLN A 360 15.89 -0.86 55.56
CA GLN A 360 15.30 -2.11 55.07
C GLN A 360 14.33 -2.73 56.10
N SER A 361 14.69 -2.71 57.38
CA SER A 361 13.87 -3.26 58.47
C SER A 361 12.56 -2.48 58.65
N ILE A 362 12.63 -1.15 58.57
CA ILE A 362 11.47 -0.26 58.62
C ILE A 362 10.52 -0.55 57.47
N HIS A 363 11.04 -0.68 56.23
CA HIS A 363 10.23 -1.04 55.06
C HIS A 363 9.51 -2.38 55.28
N ASN A 364 10.25 -3.40 55.72
CA ASN A 364 9.74 -4.76 55.96
C ASN A 364 8.75 -4.87 57.13
N TYR A 365 8.74 -3.91 58.05
CA TYR A 365 7.81 -3.88 59.19
C TYR A 365 6.59 -2.97 58.95
N SER A 366 6.51 -2.33 57.79
CA SER A 366 5.46 -1.38 57.42
C SER A 366 4.40 -1.97 56.49
N ASP A 367 3.29 -1.26 56.29
CA ASP A 367 2.30 -1.57 55.24
C ASP A 367 2.89 -1.59 53.81
N ARG A 368 4.07 -0.97 53.63
CA ARG A 368 4.80 -0.94 52.36
C ARG A 368 5.64 -2.19 52.12
N GLN A 369 5.68 -3.15 53.05
CA GLN A 369 6.48 -4.38 52.94
C GLN A 369 6.23 -5.19 51.66
N LYS A 370 5.03 -5.06 51.07
CA LYS A 370 4.68 -5.72 49.81
C LYS A 370 5.14 -4.93 48.59
N GLY A 371 5.59 -3.69 48.71
CA GLY A 371 6.11 -2.88 47.60
C GLY A 371 7.61 -3.07 47.38
N PRO A 372 8.15 -2.61 46.23
CA PRO A 372 9.58 -2.67 45.96
C PRO A 372 10.36 -1.74 46.92
N PHE A 373 11.54 -2.18 47.35
CA PHE A 373 12.50 -1.38 48.09
C PHE A 373 13.59 -0.90 47.14
N VAL A 374 13.75 0.41 46.99
CA VAL A 374 14.74 1.02 46.09
C VAL A 374 15.72 1.82 46.93
N ALA A 375 16.98 1.37 46.99
CA ALA A 375 18.05 2.11 47.63
C ALA A 375 18.72 3.04 46.59
N ILE A 376 18.79 4.33 46.89
CA ILE A 376 19.49 5.32 46.08
C ILE A 376 20.66 5.86 46.90
N ASN A 377 21.88 5.74 46.39
CA ASN A 377 23.04 6.33 47.04
C ASN A 377 23.11 7.83 46.70
N CYS A 378 22.60 8.66 47.60
CA CYS A 378 22.57 10.10 47.41
C CYS A 378 23.97 10.75 47.34
N ALA A 379 25.05 10.07 47.77
CA ALA A 379 26.41 10.58 47.65
C ALA A 379 26.94 10.58 46.20
N ALA A 380 26.27 9.86 45.29
CA ALA A 380 26.61 9.80 43.87
C ALA A 380 25.79 10.76 43.00
N LEU A 381 24.92 11.58 43.59
CA LEU A 381 24.14 12.58 42.87
C LEU A 381 25.02 13.83 42.60
N PRO A 382 25.06 14.36 41.36
CA PRO A 382 25.81 15.56 41.05
C PRO A 382 25.31 16.74 41.90
N SER A 383 26.23 17.49 42.51
CA SER A 383 25.91 18.77 43.13
C SER A 383 25.52 19.76 42.03
N HIS A 384 24.24 20.11 41.97
CA HIS A 384 23.79 21.33 41.30
C HIS A 384 24.04 22.55 42.19
#